data_AF-A0A7J4BU00-F1
#
_entry.id   AF-A0A7J4BU00-F1
#
_cell.length_a   1.000
_cell.length_b   1.000
_cell.length_c   1.000
_cell.angle_alpha   90.00
_cell.angle_beta   90.00
_cell.angle_gamma   90.00
#
_symmetry.space_group_name_H-M   'P 1'
#
loop_
_entity.id
_entity.type
_entity.pdbx_description
1 polymer ?
#
loop_
_entity_poly.entity_id
_entity_poly.type
_entity_poly.pdbx_seq_one_letter_code
_entity_poly.pdbx_strand_id
1 'polypeptide(L)' 'MQNREWAKSKIDENAEWELLGAAWNDEHEWGNTPVLELDSSQQSVQSLFSQIGVWRRDGFKPKSPEQRIDWITILHGE' A
#
# COMPACT_ATOMS: atom_id res chain seq x y z
N MET A 1 -0.20 -4.40 14.64
CA MET A 1 -1.57 -4.62 15.16
C MET A 1 -1.58 -5.24 16.56
N GLN A 2 -0.63 -6.12 16.89
CA GLN A 2 -0.46 -6.69 18.25
C GLN A 2 -0.31 -5.63 19.35
N ASN A 3 0.51 -4.59 19.13
CA ASN A 3 0.67 -3.47 20.08
C ASN A 3 -0.59 -2.60 20.26
N ARG A 4 -1.64 -2.83 19.45
CA ARG A 4 -2.97 -2.21 19.64
C ARG A 4 -3.93 -3.12 20.41
N GLU A 5 -3.45 -4.27 20.89
CA GLU A 5 -4.22 -5.26 21.67
C GLU A 5 -5.47 -5.78 20.94
N TRP A 6 -5.39 -5.87 19.61
CA TRP A 6 -6.48 -6.43 18.82
C TRP A 6 -6.58 -7.94 19.01
N ALA A 7 -7.81 -8.46 18.95
CA ALA A 7 -8.07 -9.89 18.95
C ALA A 7 -7.33 -10.58 17.79
N LYS A 8 -6.87 -11.81 18.01
CA LYS A 8 -6.10 -12.57 17.01
C LYS A 8 -6.83 -12.67 15.67
N SER A 9 -8.13 -12.99 15.67
CA SER A 9 -8.93 -13.08 14.45
C SER A 9 -8.86 -11.79 13.62
N LYS A 10 -9.03 -10.62 14.28
CA LYS A 10 -8.93 -9.33 13.62
C LYS A 10 -7.54 -9.06 13.04
N ILE A 11 -6.47 -9.46 13.75
CA ILE A 11 -5.10 -9.33 13.26
C ILE A 11 -4.91 -10.18 12.01
N ASP A 12 -5.34 -11.45 12.06
CA ASP A 12 -5.20 -12.39 10.94
C ASP A 12 -6.00 -11.91 9.72
N GLU A 13 -7.26 -11.48 9.92
CA GLU A 13 -8.12 -10.92 8.86
C GLU A 13 -7.48 -9.68 8.20
N ASN A 14 -6.90 -8.76 8.98
CA ASN A 14 -6.28 -7.55 8.42
C ASN A 14 -4.93 -7.86 7.73
N ALA A 15 -4.19 -8.86 8.22
CA ALA A 15 -2.96 -9.30 7.57
C ALA A 15 -3.25 -10.01 6.24
N GLU A 16 -4.27 -10.86 6.18
CA GLU A 16 -4.71 -11.51 4.94
C GLU A 16 -5.27 -10.49 3.94
N TRP A 17 -6.05 -9.52 4.41
CA TRP A 17 -6.56 -8.43 3.57
C TRP A 17 -5.44 -7.65 2.87
N GLU A 18 -4.36 -7.32 3.59
CA GLU A 18 -3.18 -6.67 3.02
C GLU A 18 -2.39 -7.61 2.09
N LEU A 19 -2.21 -8.87 2.48
CA LEU A 19 -1.49 -9.89 1.69
C LEU A 19 -2.12 -10.11 0.31
N LEU A 20 -3.46 -10.11 0.24
CA LEU A 20 -4.22 -10.27 -0.99
C LEU A 20 -4.33 -8.98 -1.82
N GLY A 21 -3.73 -7.87 -1.36
CA GLY A 21 -3.80 -6.58 -2.05
C GLY A 21 -5.22 -6.00 -2.08
N ALA A 22 -6.06 -6.31 -1.08
CA ALA A 22 -7.49 -6.00 -1.14
C ALA A 22 -7.79 -4.49 -1.20
N ALA A 23 -6.84 -3.64 -0.81
CA ALA A 23 -6.91 -2.19 -1.05
C ALA A 23 -7.16 -1.84 -2.53
N TRP A 24 -6.70 -2.68 -3.46
CA TRP A 24 -6.82 -2.48 -4.90
C TRP A 24 -8.07 -3.11 -5.54
N ASN A 25 -8.87 -3.86 -4.79
CA ASN A 25 -10.05 -4.55 -5.35
C ASN A 25 -11.05 -3.57 -5.97
N ASP A 26 -11.15 -2.37 -5.38
CA ASP A 26 -12.09 -1.34 -5.78
C ASP A 26 -11.45 -0.28 -6.71
N GLU A 27 -10.26 -0.56 -7.28
CA GLU A 27 -9.56 0.40 -8.15
C GLU A 27 -10.44 0.89 -9.32
N HIS A 28 -11.27 -0.01 -9.86
CA HIS A 28 -12.20 0.29 -10.93
C HIS A 28 -13.24 1.37 -10.54
N GLU A 29 -13.52 1.56 -9.24
CA GLU A 29 -14.42 2.60 -8.74
C GLU A 29 -13.76 3.97 -8.64
N TRP A 30 -12.43 4.06 -8.67
CA TRP A 30 -11.69 5.31 -8.46
C TRP A 30 -11.60 6.18 -9.72
N GLY A 31 -12.01 5.66 -10.87
CA GLY A 31 -12.05 6.36 -12.14
C GLY A 31 -10.68 6.87 -12.58
N ASN A 32 -10.54 8.19 -12.74
CA ASN A 32 -9.29 8.84 -13.18
C ASN A 32 -8.44 9.39 -12.01
N THR A 33 -8.77 9.02 -10.78
CA THR A 33 -8.06 9.50 -9.59
C THR A 33 -6.63 8.95 -9.59
N PRO A 34 -5.59 9.79 -9.57
CA PRO A 34 -4.22 9.31 -9.49
C PRO A 34 -3.96 8.59 -8.16
N VAL A 35 -3.25 7.47 -8.21
CA VAL A 35 -2.90 6.66 -7.04
C VAL A 35 -1.39 6.52 -6.93
N LEU A 36 -0.88 6.75 -5.72
CA LEU A 36 0.49 6.49 -5.33
C LEU A 36 0.48 5.41 -4.26
N GLU A 37 1.13 4.28 -4.54
CA GLU A 37 1.40 3.25 -3.55
C GLU A 37 2.78 3.48 -2.93
N LEU A 38 2.90 3.30 -1.61
CA LEU A 38 4.15 3.49 -0.88
C LEU A 38 4.40 2.31 0.04
N ASP A 39 5.55 1.66 -0.12
CA ASP A 39 6.02 0.65 0.82
C ASP A 39 6.57 1.33 2.08
N SER A 40 5.88 1.11 3.20
CA SER A 40 6.23 1.66 4.51
C SER A 40 7.07 0.72 5.38
N SER A 41 7.41 -0.49 4.90
CA SER A 41 8.06 -1.54 5.67
C SER A 41 9.41 -1.14 6.28
N GLN A 42 10.23 -0.39 5.52
CA GLN A 42 11.59 0.02 5.90
C GLN A 42 11.85 1.53 5.71
N GLN A 43 10.79 2.32 5.53
CA GLN A 43 10.92 3.75 5.28
C GLN A 43 10.53 4.58 6.50
N SER A 44 11.27 5.67 6.73
CA SER A 44 10.88 6.64 7.75
C SER A 44 9.65 7.44 7.31
N VAL A 45 8.90 7.95 8.29
CA VAL A 45 7.75 8.84 8.03
C VAL A 45 8.17 10.05 7.19
N GLN A 46 9.35 10.62 7.45
CA GLN A 46 9.88 11.76 6.70
C GLN A 46 10.20 11.41 5.23
N SER A 47 10.69 10.19 4.97
CA SER A 47 10.92 9.71 3.60
C SER A 47 9.61 9.54 2.84
N LEU A 48 8.62 8.89 3.46
CA LEU A 48 7.29 8.71 2.87
C LEU A 48 6.62 10.06 2.57
N PHE A 49 6.67 10.99 3.52
CA PHE A 49 6.13 12.34 3.34
C PHE A 49 6.83 13.10 2.22
N SER A 50 8.15 12.95 2.09
CA SER A 50 8.92 13.58 1.02
C SER A 50 8.52 13.04 -0.36
N GLN A 51 8.27 11.74 -0.49
CA GLN A 51 7.79 11.12 -1.73
C GLN A 51 6.40 11.64 -2.13
N ILE A 52 5.46 11.75 -1.19
CA ILE A 52 4.15 12.38 -1.43
C ILE A 52 4.36 13.82 -1.94
N GLY A 53 5.28 14.57 -1.34
CA GLY A 53 5.62 15.93 -1.74
C GLY A 53 6.19 16.03 -3.15
N VAL A 54 7.07 15.10 -3.54
CA VAL A 54 7.61 14.99 -4.91
C VAL A 54 6.49 14.69 -5.89
N TRP A 55 5.72 13.63 -5.64
CA TRP A 55 4.62 13.20 -6.51
C TRP A 55 3.59 14.32 -6.75
N ARG A 56 3.25 15.08 -5.70
CA ARG A 56 2.40 16.26 -5.80
C ARG A 56 3.00 17.35 -6.69
N ARG A 57 4.30 17.66 -6.54
CA ARG A 57 4.98 18.68 -7.37
C ARG A 57 5.07 18.25 -8.84
N ASP A 58 5.15 16.97 -9.09
CA ASP A 58 5.20 16.40 -10.44
C ASP A 58 3.81 16.26 -11.09
N GLY A 59 2.77 16.80 -10.44
CA GLY A 59 1.40 16.80 -10.95
C GLY A 59 0.74 15.43 -10.85
N PHE A 60 1.07 14.66 -9.81
CA PHE A 60 0.56 13.32 -9.54
C PHE A 60 0.95 12.31 -10.62
N LYS A 61 2.25 12.29 -10.96
CA LYS A 61 2.84 11.37 -11.93
C LYS A 61 3.85 10.44 -11.24
N PRO A 62 3.80 9.12 -11.50
CA PRO A 62 2.85 8.44 -12.38
C PRO A 62 1.42 8.43 -11.77
N LYS A 63 0.40 8.27 -12.62
CA LYS A 63 -1.01 8.28 -12.17
C LYS A 63 -1.45 6.95 -11.54
N SER A 64 -0.71 5.89 -11.79
CA SER A 64 -0.84 4.58 -11.15
C SER A 64 0.57 4.01 -10.99
N PRO A 65 0.81 3.13 -10.00
CA PRO A 65 2.08 2.41 -9.92
C PRO A 65 2.28 1.53 -11.16
N GLU A 66 3.52 1.39 -11.62
CA GLU A 66 3.86 0.46 -12.72
C GLU A 66 3.72 -1.00 -12.27
N GLN A 67 4.07 -1.27 -11.01
CA GLN A 67 3.89 -2.54 -10.34
C GLN A 67 3.37 -2.29 -8.93
N ARG A 68 2.32 -3.01 -8.54
CA ARG A 68 1.79 -2.97 -7.17
C ARG A 68 2.66 -3.80 -6.24
N ILE A 69 2.61 -3.50 -4.95
CA ILE A 69 3.25 -4.34 -3.94
C ILE A 69 2.56 -5.71 -3.92
N ASP A 70 3.32 -6.75 -4.27
CA ASP A 70 2.87 -8.14 -4.26
C ASP A 70 3.53 -8.89 -3.10
N TRP A 71 2.85 -8.90 -1.96
CA TRP A 71 3.33 -9.58 -0.76
C TRP A 71 3.38 -11.10 -0.91
N ILE A 72 2.57 -11.69 -1.77
CA ILE A 72 2.59 -13.15 -2.02
C ILE A 72 3.93 -13.51 -2.64
N THR A 73 4.29 -12.83 -3.73
CA THR A 73 5.56 -13.05 -4.43
C THR A 73 6.75 -12.75 -3.52
N ILE A 74 6.70 -11.65 -2.74
CA ILE A 74 7.79 -11.26 -1.83
C ILE A 74 8.02 -12.31 -0.72
N LEU A 75 6.95 -12.88 -0.14
CA LEU A 75 7.07 -13.77 1.02
C LEU A 75 7.24 -15.24 0.63
N HIS A 76 6.67 -15.68 -0.50
CA HIS A 76 6.64 -17.09 -0.88
C HIS A 76 7.59 -17.44 -2.02
N GLY A 77 8.16 -16.45 -2.71
CA GLY A 77 8.93 -16.67 -3.93
C GLY A 77 8.05 -17.19 -5.08
N GLU A 78 8.57 -17.09 -6.30
CA GLU A 78 7.95 -17.75 -7.47
C GLU A 78 8.15 -19.27 -7.45
#